data_AF-A0A962M1Z4-F1
#
_entry.id   AF-A0A962M1Z4-F1
#
_cell.length_a   1.000
_cell.length_b   1.000
_cell.length_c   1.000
_cell.angle_alpha   90.00
_cell.angle_beta   90.00
_cell.angle_gamma   90.00
#
_symmetry.space_group_name_H-M   'P 1'
#
loop_
_entity.id
_entity.type
_entity.pdbx_description
1 polymer ?
#
loop_
_entity_poly.entity_id
_entity_poly.type
_entity_poly.pdbx_seq_one_letter_code
_entity_poly.pdbx_strand_id
1 'polypeptide(L)'
;PDPPGLHHALLAYLSDAFLLDVCLINHCRRFDDERWQIASLDHGLWFHEDFRVDDWLLHVVEAERVGGGRGLARGSFYTREGRLVASTVQQSVMRLR
;
A
#
# COMPACT_ATOMS: atom_id res chain seq x y z
N PRO A 1 27.70 7.66 1.43
CA PRO A 1 26.93 6.55 0.82
C PRO A 1 25.85 6.08 1.78
N ASP A 2 24.66 5.80 1.28
CA ASP A 2 23.56 5.28 2.11
C ASP A 2 23.87 3.84 2.56
N PRO A 3 23.40 3.40 3.74
CA PRO A 3 23.52 2.02 4.17
C PRO A 3 22.88 1.05 3.16
N PRO A 4 23.49 -0.12 2.91
CA PRO A 4 22.88 -1.14 2.07
C PRO A 4 21.47 -1.49 2.54
N GLY A 5 20.51 -1.51 1.61
CA GLY A 5 19.11 -1.82 1.90
C GLY A 5 18.29 -0.70 2.53
N LEU A 6 18.85 0.49 2.83
CA LEU A 6 18.08 1.59 3.43
C LEU A 6 16.86 1.96 2.57
N HIS A 7 17.04 2.11 1.25
CA HIS A 7 15.92 2.43 0.37
C HIS A 7 14.86 1.34 0.32
N HIS A 8 15.25 0.06 0.40
CA HIS A 8 14.31 -1.06 0.44
C HIS A 8 13.50 -1.07 1.73
N ALA A 9 14.15 -0.83 2.87
CA ALA A 9 13.47 -0.72 4.17
C ALA A 9 12.51 0.48 4.21
N LEU A 10 12.91 1.62 3.67
CA LEU A 10 12.07 2.80 3.59
C LEU A 10 10.89 2.61 2.64
N LEU A 11 11.08 1.97 1.48
CA LEU A 11 9.97 1.67 0.59
C LEU A 11 9.03 0.63 1.21
N ALA A 12 9.55 -0.38 1.92
CA ALA A 12 8.70 -1.34 2.65
C ALA A 12 7.86 -0.67 3.75
N TYR A 13 8.38 0.37 4.40
CA TYR A 13 7.59 1.18 5.33
C TYR A 13 6.51 1.99 4.60
N LEU A 14 6.88 2.66 3.51
CA LEU A 14 5.95 3.48 2.72
C LEU A 14 4.92 2.64 1.95
N SER A 15 5.20 1.37 1.69
CA SER A 15 4.37 0.52 0.85
C SER A 15 3.03 0.15 1.46
N ASP A 16 2.90 0.25 2.79
CA ASP A 16 1.65 0.06 3.50
C ASP A 16 0.68 1.26 3.36
N ALA A 17 1.19 2.42 2.95
CA ALA A 17 0.37 3.62 2.82
C ALA A 17 -0.72 3.47 1.74
N PHE A 18 -1.92 3.96 2.05
CA PHE A 18 -3.07 4.09 1.15
C PHE A 18 -3.76 2.78 0.68
N LEU A 19 -3.15 1.60 0.87
CA LEU A 19 -3.75 0.30 0.48
C LEU A 19 -5.08 0.04 1.20
N LEU A 20 -5.15 0.35 2.51
CA LEU A 20 -6.38 0.23 3.29
C LEU A 20 -7.37 1.36 2.93
N ASP A 21 -6.86 2.59 2.73
CA ASP A 21 -7.70 3.76 2.44
C ASP A 21 -8.49 3.61 1.14
N VAL A 22 -7.87 3.10 0.06
CA VAL A 22 -8.58 2.89 -1.22
C VAL A 22 -9.73 1.90 -1.08
N CYS A 23 -9.60 0.93 -0.17
CA CYS A 23 -10.68 0.00 0.14
C CYS A 23 -11.82 0.71 0.90
N LEU A 24 -11.52 1.58 1.88
CA LEU A 24 -12.51 2.31 2.67
C LEU A 24 -13.27 3.39 1.90
N ILE A 25 -12.64 4.01 0.90
CA ILE A 25 -13.28 5.05 0.07
C ILE A 25 -14.52 4.50 -0.64
N ASN A 26 -14.56 3.20 -0.97
CA ASN A 26 -15.75 2.53 -1.54
C ASN A 26 -16.99 2.58 -0.61
N HIS A 27 -16.79 2.90 0.67
CA HIS A 27 -17.86 3.05 1.65
C HIS A 27 -18.05 4.49 2.13
N CYS A 28 -17.42 5.47 1.48
CA CYS A 28 -17.35 6.87 1.93
C CYS A 28 -16.84 6.98 3.38
N ARG A 29 -15.87 6.14 3.74
CA ARG A 29 -15.25 6.10 5.07
C ARG A 29 -13.77 6.47 5.00
N ARG A 30 -13.24 6.85 6.15
CA ARG A 30 -11.83 7.13 6.39
C ARG A 30 -11.30 6.17 7.44
N PHE A 31 -9.99 6.00 7.47
CA PHE A 31 -9.34 5.09 8.42
C PHE A 31 -9.55 5.51 9.89
N ASP A 32 -9.83 6.79 10.15
CA ASP A 32 -10.04 7.34 11.49
C ASP A 32 -11.50 7.24 11.99
N ASP A 33 -12.43 6.64 11.21
CA ASP A 33 -13.81 6.43 11.66
C ASP A 33 -13.87 5.34 12.74
N GLU A 34 -13.98 5.76 14.00
CA GLU A 34 -14.01 4.88 15.19
C GLU A 34 -15.12 3.82 15.18
N ARG A 35 -16.14 3.93 14.33
CA ARG A 35 -17.16 2.89 14.18
C ARG A 35 -16.65 1.64 13.47
N TRP A 36 -15.49 1.75 12.81
CA TRP A 36 -14.90 0.65 12.06
C TRP A 36 -13.74 0.04 12.85
N GLN A 37 -13.74 -1.28 12.92
CA GLN A 37 -12.54 -2.05 13.21
C GLN A 37 -11.81 -2.31 11.89
N ILE A 38 -10.64 -1.70 11.77
CA ILE A 38 -9.76 -1.83 10.63
C ILE A 38 -8.38 -2.32 11.07
N ALA A 39 -7.78 -3.19 10.26
CA ALA A 39 -6.42 -3.67 10.47
C ALA A 39 -5.89 -4.29 9.17
N SER A 40 -4.59 -4.15 8.90
CA SER A 40 -3.90 -4.96 7.89
C SER A 40 -3.85 -6.43 8.36
N LEU A 41 -4.08 -7.38 7.45
CA LEU A 41 -4.01 -8.82 7.74
C LEU A 41 -2.69 -9.42 7.26
N ASP A 42 -2.30 -9.07 6.04
CA ASP A 42 -1.07 -9.49 5.40
C ASP A 42 -0.48 -8.34 4.57
N HIS A 43 0.75 -8.51 4.09
CA HIS A 43 1.39 -7.60 3.16
C HIS A 43 2.40 -8.38 2.31
N GLY A 44 2.20 -8.36 1.00
CA GLY A 44 3.15 -8.85 0.01
C GLY A 44 3.83 -7.69 -0.70
N LEU A 45 5.15 -7.72 -0.78
CA LEU A 45 5.97 -6.71 -1.45
C LEU A 45 7.05 -7.41 -2.27
N TRP A 46 7.15 -7.03 -3.54
CA TRP A 46 8.17 -7.52 -4.47
C TRP A 46 8.92 -6.34 -5.06
N PHE A 47 10.24 -6.39 -5.00
CA PHE A 47 11.14 -5.41 -5.61
C PHE A 47 11.65 -5.96 -6.95
N HIS A 48 11.59 -5.13 -8.00
CA HIS A 48 11.87 -5.55 -9.38
C HIS A 48 13.14 -4.94 -9.95
N GLU A 49 13.46 -3.70 -9.55
CA GLU A 49 14.60 -2.92 -10.04
C GLU A 49 15.17 -2.04 -8.92
N ASP A 50 16.38 -1.48 -9.12
CA ASP A 50 16.96 -0.49 -8.22
C ASP A 50 16.18 0.84 -8.25
N PHE A 51 16.03 1.45 -7.07
CA PHE A 51 15.35 2.72 -6.87
C PHE A 51 15.93 3.51 -5.71
N ARG A 52 15.54 4.78 -5.63
CA ARG A 52 15.87 5.71 -4.56
C ARG A 52 14.58 6.34 -4.01
N VAL A 53 14.31 6.13 -2.72
CA VAL A 53 13.11 6.69 -2.06
C VAL A 53 13.18 8.19 -1.81
N ASP A 54 14.37 8.78 -1.93
CA ASP A 54 14.61 10.22 -1.87
C ASP A 54 14.50 10.90 -3.24
N ASP A 55 14.08 10.16 -4.27
CA ASP A 55 13.57 10.68 -5.53
C ASP A 55 12.07 10.40 -5.67
N TRP A 56 11.40 11.00 -6.65
CA TRP A 56 9.97 10.82 -6.87
C TRP A 56 9.64 9.38 -7.24
N LEU A 57 8.80 8.75 -6.41
CA LEU A 57 8.11 7.50 -6.72
C LEU A 57 6.61 7.76 -6.78
N LEU A 58 5.97 7.29 -7.86
CA LEU A 58 4.52 7.27 -7.98
C LEU A 58 3.99 5.94 -7.40
N HIS A 59 3.18 6.02 -6.35
CA HIS A 59 2.45 4.87 -5.81
C HIS A 59 1.03 4.84 -6.37
N VAL A 60 0.77 3.92 -7.31
CA VAL A 60 -0.58 3.66 -7.84
C VAL A 60 -1.23 2.59 -6.99
N VAL A 61 -2.39 2.88 -6.41
CA VAL A 61 -3.09 2.00 -5.46
C VAL A 61 -4.51 1.78 -5.91
N GLU A 62 -4.92 0.52 -5.97
CA GLU A 62 -6.23 0.11 -6.48
C GLU A 62 -6.86 -0.94 -5.56
N ALA A 63 -8.15 -0.79 -5.26
CA ALA A 63 -8.94 -1.80 -4.56
C ALA A 63 -9.42 -2.85 -5.58
N GLU A 64 -8.99 -4.09 -5.42
CA GLU A 64 -9.39 -5.23 -6.27
C GLU A 64 -10.73 -5.81 -5.82
N ARG A 65 -10.95 -5.91 -4.50
CA ARG A 65 -12.21 -6.42 -3.95
C ARG A 65 -12.48 -5.89 -2.56
N VAL A 66 -13.71 -5.45 -2.34
CA VAL A 66 -14.21 -5.07 -1.01
C VAL A 66 -15.49 -5.83 -0.70
N GLY A 67 -15.55 -6.48 0.45
CA GLY A 67 -16.72 -7.22 0.90
C GLY A 67 -16.42 -8.28 1.95
N GLY A 68 -17.47 -8.80 2.60
CA GLY A 68 -17.33 -9.84 3.63
C GLY A 68 -16.47 -9.41 4.83
N GLY A 69 -16.46 -8.10 5.13
CA GLY A 69 -15.65 -7.52 6.19
C GLY A 69 -14.15 -7.45 5.89
N ARG A 70 -13.75 -7.51 4.61
CA ARG A 70 -12.36 -7.46 4.14
C ARG A 70 -12.21 -6.58 2.89
N GLY A 71 -10.99 -6.08 2.68
CA GLY A 71 -10.57 -5.39 1.47
C GLY A 71 -9.30 -6.05 0.94
N LEU A 72 -9.19 -6.19 -0.38
CA LEU A 72 -7.98 -6.60 -1.08
C LEU A 72 -7.56 -5.43 -1.97
N ALA A 73 -6.33 -4.97 -1.81
CA ALA A 73 -5.75 -3.90 -2.60
C ALA A 73 -4.41 -4.32 -3.21
N ARG A 74 -4.08 -3.68 -4.34
CA ARG A 74 -2.80 -3.77 -5.04
C ARG A 74 -2.15 -2.40 -5.08
N GLY A 75 -0.82 -2.37 -4.95
CA GLY A 75 -0.01 -1.19 -5.20
C GLY A 75 1.05 -1.44 -6.28
N SER A 76 1.45 -0.38 -6.97
CA SER A 76 2.55 -0.40 -7.95
C SER A 76 3.36 0.89 -7.85
N PHE A 77 4.68 0.74 -7.73
CA PHE A 77 5.61 1.86 -7.57
C PHE A 77 6.38 2.12 -8.85
N TYR A 78 6.31 3.34 -9.34
CA TYR A 78 7.00 3.77 -10.55
C TYR A 78 8.01 4.88 -10.26
N THR A 79 9.17 4.88 -10.92
CA THR A 79 10.06 6.06 -10.92
C THR A 79 9.46 7.20 -11.72
N ARG A 80 10.06 8.39 -11.64
CA ARG A 80 9.68 9.55 -12.46
C ARG A 80 9.72 9.26 -13.96
N GLU A 81 10.62 8.37 -14.39
CA GLU A 81 10.77 7.92 -15.78
C GLU A 81 9.76 6.82 -16.17
N GLY A 82 8.91 6.40 -15.24
CA GLY A 82 7.86 5.40 -15.49
C GLY A 82 8.30 3.95 -15.37
N ARG A 83 9.48 3.66 -14.80
CA ARG A 83 9.93 2.27 -14.56
C ARG A 83 9.23 1.68 -13.34
N LEU A 84 8.69 0.46 -13.47
CA LEU A 84 8.06 -0.26 -12.35
C LEU A 84 9.14 -0.86 -11.44
N VAL A 85 9.28 -0.34 -10.22
CA VAL A 85 10.35 -0.75 -9.28
C VAL A 85 9.87 -1.68 -8.18
N ALA A 86 8.58 -1.64 -7.83
CA ALA A 86 8.01 -2.54 -6.85
C ALA A 86 6.50 -2.76 -7.04
N SER A 87 6.00 -3.88 -6.55
CA SER A 87 4.57 -4.21 -6.50
C SER A 87 4.17 -4.62 -5.09
N THR A 88 2.96 -4.26 -4.69
CA THR A 88 2.37 -4.72 -3.43
C THR A 88 0.99 -5.32 -3.59
N VAL A 89 0.65 -6.22 -2.66
CA VAL A 89 -0.71 -6.72 -2.45
C VAL A 89 -0.95 -6.79 -0.95
N GLN A 90 -2.13 -6.35 -0.51
CA GLN A 90 -2.51 -6.38 0.89
C GLN A 90 -3.98 -6.71 1.05
N GLN A 91 -4.28 -7.59 2.01
CA GLN A 91 -5.60 -7.77 2.56
C GLN A 91 -5.74 -7.02 3.89
N SER A 92 -6.91 -6.43 4.12
CA SER A 92 -7.27 -5.76 5.37
C SER A 92 -8.61 -6.25 5.89
N VAL A 93 -8.80 -6.25 7.20
CA VAL A 93 -10.13 -6.30 7.84
C VAL A 93 -10.72 -4.91 7.80
N MET A 94 -12.01 -4.83 7.47
CA MET A 94 -12.81 -3.61 7.56
C MET A 94 -14.22 -4.00 7.98
N ARG A 95 -14.54 -3.85 9.26
CA ARG A 95 -15.83 -4.25 9.84
C ARG A 95 -16.41 -3.13 10.67
N LEU A 96 -17.72 -2.99 10.65
CA LEU A 96 -18.42 -2.21 11.67
C LEU A 96 -18.29 -2.93 13.01
N ARG A 97 -18.03 -2.16 14.07
CA ARG A 97 -18.04 -2.63 15.45
C ARG A 97 -19.46 -2.98 15.90
#